data_AF-A0A8V5GNW1-F1
#
_entry.id   AF-A0A8V5GNW1-F1
#
_cell.length_a   1.000
_cell.length_b   1.000
_cell.length_c   1.000
_cell.angle_alpha   90.00
_cell.angle_beta   90.00
_cell.angle_gamma   90.00
#
_symmetry.space_group_name_H-M   'P 1'
#
loop_
_entity.id
_entity.type
_entity.pdbx_description
1 polymer ?
#
loop_
_entity_poly.entity_id
_entity_poly.type
_entity_poly.pdbx_seq_one_letter_code
_entity_poly.pdbx_strand_id
1 'polypeptide(L)'
;MADVTARSLQYEYKANSNLVLQADRSLIDRTRRDEPTGEVLSLVGKLEGTRMGDKAQRTKPQMQEERRAKRRKRDEDRHDINKMKGYTLLSEGIDEMVGIIYKPKTKETRETYEVLLSFIQAALGDQPRDILCGAADEVLAVLKNEKLRDKERRKEVDLLLGQTDDTRYHVLVNLGKKITDYGGDKEIQNMDDNIDETYGVNVQFESDEEEGDEDIYGEVRDEASDDDMEGDEAVVRCTLSANLVASGELMSSKKKDLHPRDIDAFWLQRQLSRFYDDAIVSQKKADEVLEILKTASDDRECENQLVLLLGFNTFDFIKVLRQHRMMILYCTLLASAQSEAEKERIMGKMEADPELSKFLYQLHETEKEDLIREERSRRERVRQSRMDTDLESMDLDQGGEALAPRQVLDLEDLVFAQGSHFMANKRCQLPDGSFRRQRKGYEEVHVPALKPKPFGSEEQLVSVEKLPKYAQAGFEGFKTLNRIQSKLYRAALESDENLLLCAPTGAGKTNVALMCMLREIGKHINIDGTINVLGAGDGGQLWEAPGDLWHQRGRADRGPPALQGGDQCHTDHRLHPGEVGHHHPQGRRAHLHPTGAAGHTGEQGEG
;
A
#
# COMPACT_ATOMS: atom_id res chain seq x y z
N MET A 1 -49.89 1.74 -31.97
CA MET A 1 -50.29 0.51 -32.70
C MET A 1 -50.40 0.74 -34.20
N ALA A 2 -51.10 1.78 -34.68
CA ALA A 2 -51.30 2.03 -36.12
C ALA A 2 -50.05 2.53 -36.88
N ASP A 3 -49.17 3.31 -36.24
CA ASP A 3 -47.94 3.80 -36.89
C ASP A 3 -46.85 2.73 -37.03
N VAL A 4 -46.85 1.74 -36.14
CA VAL A 4 -45.89 0.62 -36.17
C VAL A 4 -46.25 -0.35 -37.29
N THR A 5 -47.54 -0.62 -37.48
CA THR A 5 -48.03 -1.42 -38.62
C THR A 5 -47.84 -0.70 -39.95
N ALA A 6 -48.00 0.63 -40.01
CA ALA A 6 -47.73 1.42 -41.21
C ALA A 6 -46.24 1.38 -41.63
N ARG A 7 -45.30 1.48 -40.67
CA ARG A 7 -43.86 1.32 -40.94
C ARG A 7 -43.51 -0.11 -41.34
N SER A 8 -44.10 -1.12 -40.70
CA SER A 8 -43.88 -2.53 -41.07
C SER A 8 -44.35 -2.86 -42.49
N LEU A 9 -45.47 -2.27 -42.93
CA LEU A 9 -46.01 -2.43 -44.29
C LEU A 9 -45.13 -1.75 -45.35
N GLN A 10 -44.39 -0.69 -45.00
CA GLN A 10 -43.44 -0.03 -45.91
C GLN A 10 -42.17 -0.85 -46.17
N TYR A 11 -41.81 -1.78 -45.27
CA TYR A 11 -40.63 -2.65 -45.41
C TYR A 11 -40.99 -4.09 -45.82
N GLU A 12 -42.26 -4.39 -46.11
CA GLU A 12 -42.64 -5.72 -46.61
C GLU A 12 -41.94 -6.04 -47.93
N TYR A 13 -41.28 -7.20 -47.96
CA TYR A 13 -40.51 -7.70 -49.10
C TYR A 13 -41.33 -7.76 -50.40
N LYS A 14 -42.66 -7.92 -50.30
CA LYS A 14 -43.61 -7.91 -51.42
C LYS A 14 -43.78 -6.52 -52.06
N ALA A 15 -43.67 -5.45 -51.28
CA ALA A 15 -43.74 -4.08 -51.79
C ALA A 15 -42.45 -3.70 -52.53
N ASN A 16 -41.30 -4.23 -52.07
CA ASN A 16 -39.99 -3.94 -52.65
C ASN A 16 -39.58 -4.90 -53.79
N SER A 17 -40.22 -6.07 -53.94
CA SER A 17 -39.81 -7.08 -54.95
C SER A 17 -40.20 -6.75 -56.39
N ASN A 18 -41.12 -5.81 -56.62
CA ASN A 18 -41.59 -5.46 -57.96
C ASN A 18 -40.96 -4.18 -58.54
N LEU A 19 -40.02 -3.54 -57.85
CA LEU A 19 -39.46 -2.25 -58.29
C LEU A 19 -38.15 -2.34 -59.10
N VAL A 20 -37.72 -3.52 -59.56
CA VAL A 20 -36.41 -3.68 -60.23
C VAL A 20 -36.43 -4.51 -61.52
N LEU A 21 -37.58 -4.90 -62.07
CA LEU A 21 -37.58 -5.65 -63.34
C LEU A 21 -38.58 -5.07 -64.35
N GLN A 22 -38.02 -4.22 -65.21
CA GLN A 22 -38.52 -3.66 -66.48
C GLN A 22 -38.84 -2.16 -66.43
N ALA A 23 -37.83 -1.34 -66.72
CA ALA A 23 -38.03 0.05 -67.11
C ALA A 23 -38.75 0.09 -68.47
N ASP A 24 -39.90 0.76 -68.52
CA ASP A 24 -40.68 1.00 -69.73
C ASP A 24 -39.90 1.93 -70.67
N ARG A 25 -39.22 1.35 -71.66
CA ARG A 25 -38.34 2.08 -72.61
C ARG A 25 -39.11 2.88 -73.68
N SER A 26 -40.44 2.90 -73.63
CA SER A 26 -41.29 3.60 -74.60
C SER A 26 -41.53 5.08 -74.27
N LEU A 27 -41.20 5.53 -73.05
CA LEU A 27 -41.29 6.94 -72.63
C LEU A 27 -39.93 7.68 -72.67
N ILE A 28 -38.87 7.03 -73.14
CA ILE A 28 -37.50 7.57 -73.21
C ILE A 28 -37.16 8.00 -74.64
N ASP A 29 -38.06 8.74 -75.30
CA ASP A 29 -37.73 9.42 -76.56
C ASP A 29 -37.60 10.92 -76.31
N ARG A 30 -36.33 11.35 -76.21
CA ARG A 30 -35.78 12.68 -76.51
C ARG A 30 -35.97 13.81 -75.49
N THR A 31 -35.45 13.62 -74.28
CA THR A 31 -34.86 14.72 -73.53
C THR A 31 -33.62 15.24 -74.27
N ARG A 32 -33.43 16.57 -74.31
CA ARG A 32 -32.27 17.19 -74.99
C ARG A 32 -30.98 16.63 -74.37
N ARG A 33 -29.97 16.38 -75.20
CA ARG A 33 -28.71 15.70 -74.85
C ARG A 33 -27.91 16.31 -73.69
N ASP A 34 -28.32 17.44 -73.11
CA ASP A 34 -27.59 18.22 -72.12
C ASP A 34 -28.32 18.40 -70.77
N GLU A 35 -29.43 17.70 -70.49
CA GLU A 35 -30.07 17.77 -69.16
C GLU A 35 -29.69 16.58 -68.23
N PRO A 36 -29.16 16.84 -67.02
CA PRO A 36 -28.77 15.79 -66.08
C PRO A 36 -30.01 15.09 -65.48
N THR A 37 -30.02 13.75 -65.56
CA THR A 37 -31.19 12.88 -65.32
C THR A 37 -31.54 12.62 -63.85
N GLY A 38 -30.78 13.15 -62.89
CA GLY A 38 -31.01 12.95 -61.45
C GLY A 38 -30.86 11.50 -60.95
N GLU A 39 -30.45 10.57 -61.83
CA GLU A 39 -30.30 9.15 -61.52
C GLU A 39 -29.03 8.89 -60.68
N VAL A 40 -29.15 8.06 -59.63
CA VAL A 40 -28.00 7.72 -58.76
C VAL A 40 -27.08 6.76 -59.50
N LEU A 41 -25.91 7.25 -59.90
CA LEU A 41 -24.93 6.46 -60.64
C LEU A 41 -23.95 5.75 -59.72
N SER A 42 -23.46 4.59 -60.17
CA SER A 42 -22.38 3.85 -59.50
C SER A 42 -21.13 4.72 -59.27
N LEU A 43 -20.47 4.48 -58.13
CA LEU A 43 -19.26 5.16 -57.66
C LEU A 43 -17.95 4.51 -58.18
N VAL A 44 -18.03 3.38 -58.89
CA VAL A 44 -16.86 2.72 -59.49
C VAL A 44 -16.18 3.69 -60.48
N GLY A 45 -14.91 4.01 -60.26
CA GLY A 45 -14.14 4.99 -61.05
C GLY A 45 -14.39 6.47 -60.72
N LYS A 46 -15.31 6.78 -59.78
CA LYS A 46 -15.60 8.16 -59.33
C LYS A 46 -15.08 8.45 -57.91
N LEU A 47 -14.31 7.51 -57.36
CA LEU A 47 -13.63 7.63 -56.06
C LEU A 47 -12.17 8.09 -56.22
N GLU A 48 -11.72 8.33 -57.46
CA GLU A 48 -10.39 8.86 -57.77
C GLU A 48 -10.29 10.30 -57.24
N GLY A 49 -9.73 10.46 -56.04
CA GLY A 49 -9.59 11.75 -55.36
C GLY A 49 -10.32 11.85 -54.02
N THR A 50 -11.19 10.91 -53.67
CA THR A 50 -11.83 10.85 -52.35
C THR A 50 -11.28 9.68 -51.56
N ARG A 51 -10.63 9.96 -50.42
CA ARG A 51 -10.18 8.90 -49.50
C ARG A 51 -11.34 8.49 -48.59
N MET A 52 -11.41 7.24 -48.18
CA MET A 52 -12.35 6.83 -47.13
C MET A 52 -12.05 7.61 -45.84
N GLY A 53 -13.02 8.41 -45.38
CA GLY A 53 -12.84 9.36 -44.26
C GLY A 53 -12.59 10.82 -44.68
N ASP A 54 -12.47 11.10 -45.99
CA ASP A 54 -12.43 12.46 -46.50
C ASP A 54 -13.80 13.13 -46.26
N LYS A 55 -13.79 14.29 -45.58
CA LYS A 55 -14.96 14.97 -44.99
C LYS A 55 -15.61 14.30 -43.77
N ALA A 56 -15.07 13.22 -43.22
CA ALA A 56 -15.53 12.70 -41.94
C ALA A 56 -15.14 13.69 -40.82
N GLN A 57 -16.13 14.21 -40.09
CA GLN A 57 -15.92 15.12 -38.96
C GLN A 57 -16.22 14.42 -37.65
N ARG A 58 -15.36 14.63 -36.65
CA ARG A 58 -15.63 14.22 -35.26
C ARG A 58 -16.36 15.37 -34.56
N THR A 59 -17.48 15.07 -33.93
CA THR A 59 -18.17 16.03 -33.07
C THR A 59 -17.43 16.16 -31.74
N LYS A 60 -17.49 17.35 -31.14
CA LYS A 60 -17.09 17.53 -29.75
C LYS A 60 -18.22 17.04 -28.84
N PRO A 61 -17.91 16.49 -27.65
CA PRO A 61 -18.90 16.23 -26.62
C PRO A 61 -19.79 17.46 -26.39
N GLN A 62 -21.09 17.24 -26.24
CA GLN A 62 -22.05 18.32 -26.03
C GLN A 62 -21.88 18.93 -24.62
N MET A 63 -22.20 20.21 -24.47
CA MET A 63 -22.27 20.92 -23.18
C MET A 63 -21.01 20.80 -22.28
N GLN A 64 -19.81 20.72 -22.87
CA GLN A 64 -18.56 20.56 -22.11
C GLN A 64 -18.34 21.62 -21.03
N GLU A 65 -18.65 22.88 -21.31
CA GLU A 65 -18.43 23.97 -20.34
C GLU A 65 -19.39 23.87 -19.16
N GLU A 66 -20.65 23.49 -19.39
CA GLU A 66 -21.63 23.28 -18.33
C GLU A 66 -21.25 22.08 -17.45
N ARG A 67 -20.89 20.94 -18.06
CA ARG A 67 -20.43 19.77 -17.31
C ARG A 67 -19.15 20.04 -16.53
N ARG A 68 -18.22 20.81 -17.12
CA ARG A 68 -17.00 21.25 -16.43
C ARG A 68 -17.32 22.18 -15.25
N ALA A 69 -18.32 23.04 -15.37
CA ALA A 69 -18.78 23.88 -14.27
C ALA A 69 -19.47 23.06 -13.17
N LYS A 70 -20.36 22.12 -13.53
CA LYS A 70 -21.00 21.15 -12.61
C LYS A 70 -19.94 20.34 -11.86
N ARG A 71 -18.92 19.83 -12.56
CA ARG A 71 -17.78 19.10 -11.98
C ARG A 71 -16.98 19.96 -11.02
N ARG A 72 -16.61 21.18 -11.42
CA ARG A 72 -15.84 22.10 -10.57
C ARG A 72 -16.58 22.42 -9.28
N LYS A 73 -17.89 22.67 -9.36
CA LYS A 73 -18.73 22.93 -8.18
C LYS A 73 -18.77 21.71 -7.25
N ARG A 74 -19.02 20.51 -7.81
CA ARG A 74 -19.00 19.25 -7.03
C ARG A 74 -17.66 19.01 -6.35
N ASP A 75 -16.54 19.23 -7.05
CA ASP A 75 -15.20 19.02 -6.50
C ASP A 75 -14.86 20.05 -5.40
N GLU A 76 -15.41 21.27 -5.49
CA GLU A 76 -15.35 22.28 -4.44
C GLU A 76 -16.17 21.89 -3.22
N ASP A 77 -17.40 21.39 -3.40
CA ASP A 77 -18.27 20.93 -2.31
C ASP A 77 -17.74 19.65 -1.65
N ARG A 78 -17.16 18.73 -2.43
CA ARG A 78 -16.53 17.49 -1.94
C ARG A 78 -15.12 17.70 -1.40
N HIS A 79 -14.53 18.90 -1.51
CA HIS A 79 -13.17 19.15 -1.04
C HIS A 79 -13.02 18.79 0.44
N ASP A 80 -13.99 19.17 1.28
CA ASP A 80 -13.92 18.92 2.73
C ASP A 80 -14.10 17.44 3.07
N ILE A 81 -15.02 16.77 2.35
CA ILE A 81 -15.24 15.32 2.48
C ILE A 81 -13.99 14.55 2.04
N ASN A 82 -13.38 14.92 0.91
CA ASN A 82 -12.16 14.28 0.42
C ASN A 82 -10.94 14.61 1.29
N LYS A 83 -10.87 15.81 1.88
CA LYS A 83 -9.80 16.17 2.82
C LYS A 83 -9.88 15.33 4.09
N MET A 84 -11.08 15.00 4.55
CA MET A 84 -11.30 14.11 5.70
C MET A 84 -11.31 12.62 5.30
N LYS A 85 -11.31 12.30 4.00
CA LYS A 85 -11.26 10.91 3.52
C LYS A 85 -9.89 10.32 3.87
N GLY A 86 -9.89 9.37 4.80
CA GLY A 86 -8.68 8.76 5.38
C GLY A 86 -8.39 9.16 6.82
N TYR A 87 -9.07 10.20 7.34
CA TYR A 87 -8.99 10.59 8.75
C TYR A 87 -10.20 10.05 9.51
N THR A 88 -9.98 8.96 10.24
CA THR A 88 -11.01 8.40 11.15
C THR A 88 -10.95 9.14 12.48
N LEU A 89 -12.08 9.34 13.17
CA LEU A 89 -12.15 9.99 14.49
C LEU A 89 -11.20 9.39 15.55
N LEU A 90 -10.80 8.14 15.38
CA LEU A 90 -9.89 7.40 16.26
C LEU A 90 -8.42 7.48 15.83
N SER A 91 -8.12 8.10 14.67
CA SER A 91 -6.76 8.26 14.16
C SER A 91 -6.09 9.52 14.72
N GLU A 92 -4.81 9.37 15.08
CA GLU A 92 -4.02 10.34 15.86
C GLU A 92 -3.93 11.74 15.23
N GLY A 93 -4.07 11.84 13.90
CA GLY A 93 -3.98 13.12 13.18
C GLY A 93 -5.14 14.09 13.39
N ILE A 94 -6.24 13.68 14.03
CA ILE A 94 -7.38 14.56 14.33
C ILE A 94 -7.23 15.25 15.70
N ASP A 95 -6.41 14.72 16.61
CA ASP A 95 -6.25 15.29 17.96
C ASP A 95 -5.58 16.68 17.91
N GLU A 96 -4.73 16.93 16.89
CA GLU A 96 -4.15 18.24 16.60
C GLU A 96 -5.18 19.29 16.12
N MET A 97 -6.39 18.86 15.73
CA MET A 97 -7.49 19.75 15.35
C MET A 97 -8.47 20.02 16.50
N VAL A 98 -8.29 19.36 17.65
CA VAL A 98 -9.14 19.52 18.83
C VAL A 98 -8.80 20.85 19.49
N GLY A 99 -9.73 21.81 19.42
CA GLY A 99 -9.57 23.16 19.99
C GLY A 99 -9.49 24.28 18.96
N ILE A 100 -9.43 23.97 17.66
CA ILE A 100 -9.56 24.96 16.59
C ILE A 100 -11.03 25.32 16.43
N ILE A 101 -11.41 26.53 16.82
CA ILE A 101 -12.78 27.03 16.81
C ILE A 101 -13.16 27.47 15.41
N TYR A 102 -12.24 28.07 14.67
CA TYR A 102 -12.54 28.62 13.36
C TYR A 102 -12.00 27.77 12.21
N LYS A 103 -12.91 27.33 11.35
CA LYS A 103 -12.60 26.66 10.09
C LYS A 103 -13.12 27.53 8.94
N PRO A 104 -12.23 28.03 8.06
CA PRO A 104 -12.66 28.88 6.94
C PRO A 104 -13.55 28.07 5.99
N LYS A 105 -14.73 28.63 5.64
CA LYS A 105 -15.75 27.94 4.81
C LYS A 105 -15.54 28.19 3.31
N THR A 106 -14.85 29.26 2.92
CA THR A 106 -14.63 29.62 1.51
C THR A 106 -13.15 29.52 1.15
N LYS A 107 -12.85 29.33 -0.14
CA LYS A 107 -11.46 29.31 -0.63
C LYS A 107 -10.73 30.63 -0.36
N GLU A 108 -11.41 31.75 -0.56
CA GLU A 108 -10.84 33.10 -0.34
C GLU A 108 -10.57 33.38 1.15
N THR A 109 -11.47 32.93 2.04
CA THR A 109 -11.27 33.07 3.49
C THR A 109 -10.20 32.13 4.00
N ARG A 110 -10.02 30.95 3.38
CA ARG A 110 -8.91 30.04 3.67
C ARG A 110 -7.56 30.63 3.29
N GLU A 111 -7.41 31.22 2.11
CA GLU A 111 -6.17 31.90 1.72
C GLU A 111 -5.84 33.06 2.67
N THR A 112 -6.86 33.85 3.04
CA THR A 112 -6.71 34.93 4.02
C THR A 112 -6.30 34.40 5.39
N TYR A 113 -6.86 33.26 5.80
CA TYR A 113 -6.52 32.59 7.06
C TYR A 113 -5.09 32.04 7.06
N GLU A 114 -4.61 31.46 5.95
CA GLU A 114 -3.20 31.04 5.83
C GLU A 114 -2.24 32.23 5.89
N VAL A 115 -2.59 33.36 5.27
CA VAL A 115 -1.80 34.59 5.39
C VAL A 115 -1.80 35.09 6.84
N LEU A 116 -2.94 35.02 7.55
CA LEU A 116 -3.02 35.34 8.98
C LEU A 116 -2.13 34.42 9.82
N LEU A 117 -2.16 33.11 9.57
CA LEU A 117 -1.32 32.13 10.24
C LEU A 117 0.17 32.40 9.98
N SER A 118 0.55 32.73 8.75
CA SER A 118 1.94 33.09 8.42
C SER A 118 2.39 34.36 9.16
N PHE A 119 1.48 35.32 9.35
CA PHE A 119 1.75 36.53 10.12
C PHE A 119 1.96 36.21 11.60
N ILE A 120 1.15 35.31 12.17
CA ILE A 120 1.27 34.87 13.57
C ILE A 120 2.53 34.04 13.77
N GLN A 121 2.88 33.16 12.82
CA GLN A 121 4.14 32.40 12.85
C GLN A 121 5.35 33.33 12.84
N ALA A 122 5.32 34.41 12.04
CA ALA A 122 6.38 35.41 12.04
C ALA A 122 6.52 36.18 13.37
N ALA A 123 5.45 36.25 14.18
CA ALA A 123 5.44 36.92 15.48
C ALA A 123 5.77 35.98 16.66
N LEU A 124 5.22 34.76 16.65
CA LEU A 124 5.31 33.77 17.74
C LEU A 124 6.45 32.75 17.54
N GLY A 125 7.02 32.68 16.33
CA GLY A 125 8.03 31.71 15.92
C GLY A 125 7.42 30.40 15.40
N ASP A 126 8.29 29.42 15.18
CA ASP A 126 7.91 28.09 14.68
C ASP A 126 7.25 27.26 15.80
N GLN A 127 5.94 27.45 15.96
CA GLN A 127 5.08 26.68 16.85
C GLN A 127 4.28 25.62 16.08
N PRO A 128 3.81 24.56 16.74
CA PRO A 128 2.92 23.57 16.12
C PRO A 128 1.59 24.20 15.68
N ARG A 129 0.92 23.53 14.73
CA ARG A 129 -0.22 24.09 13.99
C ARG A 129 -1.44 24.34 14.88
N ASP A 130 -1.64 23.54 15.91
CA ASP A 130 -2.66 23.70 16.94
C ASP A 130 -2.52 25.02 17.70
N ILE A 131 -1.30 25.37 18.13
CA ILE A 131 -0.99 26.62 18.83
C ILE A 131 -1.17 27.82 17.90
N LEU A 132 -0.71 27.71 16.64
CA LEU A 132 -0.87 28.78 15.65
C LEU A 132 -2.35 29.03 15.33
N CYS A 133 -3.16 27.98 15.17
CA CYS A 133 -4.59 28.12 14.95
C CYS A 133 -5.30 28.68 16.20
N GLY A 134 -4.97 28.21 17.40
CA GLY A 134 -5.54 28.75 18.64
C GLY A 134 -5.20 30.23 18.85
N ALA A 135 -3.97 30.63 18.54
CA ALA A 135 -3.57 32.04 18.57
C ALA A 135 -4.31 32.87 17.51
N ALA A 136 -4.52 32.32 16.30
CA ALA A 136 -5.31 32.98 15.26
C ALA A 136 -6.76 33.18 15.70
N ASP A 137 -7.34 32.20 16.38
CA ASP A 137 -8.71 32.26 16.88
C ASP A 137 -8.88 33.31 17.97
N GLU A 138 -7.95 33.40 18.91
CA GLU A 138 -7.92 34.45 19.94
C GLU A 138 -7.74 35.84 19.32
N VAL A 139 -6.84 35.99 18.35
CA VAL A 139 -6.64 37.26 17.62
C VAL A 139 -7.90 37.67 16.86
N LEU A 140 -8.54 36.73 16.17
CA LEU A 140 -9.81 36.99 15.46
C LEU A 140 -10.94 37.32 16.44
N ALA A 141 -11.00 36.65 17.59
CA ALA A 141 -11.99 36.93 18.63
C ALA A 141 -11.88 38.38 19.13
N VAL A 142 -10.65 38.85 19.38
CA VAL A 142 -10.39 40.24 19.80
C VAL A 142 -10.69 41.24 18.68
N LEU A 143 -10.26 40.96 17.44
CA LEU A 143 -10.45 41.88 16.31
C LEU A 143 -11.91 42.03 15.89
N LYS A 144 -12.71 40.96 16.00
CA LYS A 144 -14.14 40.93 15.66
C LYS A 144 -15.07 41.31 16.82
N ASN A 145 -14.52 41.59 18.01
CA ASN A 145 -15.35 42.01 19.14
C ASN A 145 -15.77 43.49 19.02
N GLU A 146 -16.99 43.71 18.52
CA GLU A 146 -17.62 45.03 18.36
C GLU A 146 -17.73 45.84 19.68
N LYS A 147 -17.59 45.21 20.85
CA LYS A 147 -17.67 45.90 22.15
C LYS A 147 -16.37 46.61 22.55
N LEU A 148 -15.23 46.19 22.01
CA LEU A 148 -13.91 46.76 22.34
C LEU A 148 -13.55 47.89 21.38
N ARG A 149 -12.95 48.95 21.92
CA ARG A 149 -12.45 50.07 21.10
C ARG A 149 -11.12 49.69 20.44
N ASP A 150 -10.80 50.25 19.27
CA ASP A 150 -9.57 49.91 18.51
C ASP A 150 -8.28 50.01 19.34
N LYS A 151 -8.21 50.98 20.26
CA LYS A 151 -7.06 51.16 21.17
C LYS A 151 -6.92 50.03 22.20
N GLU A 152 -8.02 49.40 22.58
CA GLU A 152 -8.06 48.27 23.53
C GLU A 152 -7.78 46.97 22.78
N ARG A 153 -8.37 46.78 21.59
CA ARG A 153 -8.05 45.66 20.69
C ARG A 153 -6.55 45.58 20.42
N ARG A 154 -5.91 46.73 20.15
CA ARG A 154 -4.46 46.79 19.96
C ARG A 154 -3.68 46.34 21.18
N LYS A 155 -4.07 46.76 22.39
CA LYS A 155 -3.38 46.36 23.63
C LYS A 155 -3.49 44.86 23.90
N GLU A 156 -4.65 44.26 23.62
CA GLU A 156 -4.87 42.83 23.80
C GLU A 156 -4.11 42.00 22.76
N VAL A 157 -4.09 42.44 21.51
CA VAL A 157 -3.30 41.79 20.45
C VAL A 157 -1.80 41.93 20.71
N ASP A 158 -1.31 43.11 21.13
CA ASP A 158 0.10 43.32 21.48
C ASP A 158 0.49 42.55 22.75
N LEU A 159 -0.46 42.27 23.64
CA LEU A 159 -0.22 41.40 24.81
C LEU A 159 -0.02 39.94 24.39
N LEU A 160 -0.67 39.51 23.31
CA LEU A 160 -0.64 38.12 22.82
C LEU A 160 0.51 37.87 21.83
N LEU A 161 0.69 38.74 20.85
CA LEU A 161 1.72 38.63 19.79
C LEU A 161 3.03 39.35 20.14
N GLY A 162 3.09 40.05 21.28
CA GLY A 162 4.18 40.96 21.62
C GLY A 162 4.03 42.33 20.95
N GLN A 163 4.93 43.27 21.26
CA GLN A 163 4.86 44.62 20.70
C GLN A 163 5.00 44.59 19.16
N THR A 164 3.91 44.84 18.45
CA THR A 164 3.91 44.94 16.99
C THR A 164 4.03 46.39 16.52
N ASP A 165 4.69 46.60 15.38
CA ASP A 165 4.73 47.92 14.75
C ASP A 165 3.33 48.32 14.23
N ASP A 166 3.08 49.63 14.13
CA ASP A 166 1.79 50.18 13.69
C ASP A 166 1.40 49.69 12.29
N THR A 167 2.37 49.46 11.40
CA THR A 167 2.12 49.04 10.02
C THR A 167 1.64 47.59 9.95
N ARG A 168 2.23 46.70 10.74
CA ARG A 168 1.90 45.29 10.90
C ARG A 168 0.54 45.14 11.58
N TYR A 169 0.24 45.97 12.57
CA TYR A 169 -1.08 46.00 13.17
C TYR A 169 -2.18 46.38 12.16
N HIS A 170 -1.94 47.38 11.30
CA HIS A 170 -2.90 47.73 10.23
C HIS A 170 -3.09 46.61 9.20
N VAL A 171 -2.02 45.90 8.84
CA VAL A 171 -2.10 44.70 7.98
C VAL A 171 -2.98 43.63 8.64
N LEU A 172 -2.77 43.37 9.93
CA LEU A 172 -3.55 42.40 10.69
C LEU A 172 -5.04 42.77 10.76
N VAL A 173 -5.36 44.04 11.00
CA VAL A 173 -6.76 44.53 10.97
C VAL A 173 -7.39 44.35 9.59
N ASN A 174 -6.64 44.55 8.51
CA ASN A 174 -7.13 44.33 7.14
C ASN A 174 -7.38 42.85 6.86
N LEU A 175 -6.53 41.94 7.35
CA LEU A 175 -6.76 40.50 7.27
C LEU A 175 -8.01 40.08 8.05
N GLY A 176 -8.18 40.61 9.27
CA GLY A 176 -9.40 40.38 10.06
C GLY A 176 -10.68 40.92 9.41
N LYS A 177 -10.61 42.04 8.67
CA LYS A 177 -11.76 42.57 7.90
C LYS A 177 -12.11 41.69 6.70
N LYS A 178 -11.11 41.10 6.04
CA LYS A 178 -11.32 40.19 4.89
C LYS A 178 -11.96 38.86 5.29
N ILE A 179 -11.80 38.43 6.54
CA ILE A 179 -12.48 37.26 7.08
C ILE A 179 -13.92 37.65 7.42
N THR A 180 -14.91 37.13 6.68
CA THR A 180 -16.34 37.47 6.85
C THR A 180 -17.17 36.34 7.45
N ASP A 181 -16.62 35.14 7.48
CA ASP A 181 -17.22 33.88 7.93
C ASP A 181 -16.99 33.58 9.43
N TYR A 182 -16.18 34.38 10.12
CA TYR A 182 -15.93 34.25 11.56
C TYR A 182 -17.15 34.70 12.39
N GLY A 183 -17.68 33.79 13.22
CA GLY A 183 -18.84 34.05 14.09
C GLY A 183 -20.20 33.60 13.54
N GLY A 184 -20.26 33.08 12.31
CA GLY A 184 -21.50 32.58 11.69
C GLY A 184 -22.13 31.38 12.42
N ASP A 185 -21.40 30.67 13.27
CA ASP A 185 -21.92 29.51 14.02
C ASP A 185 -22.71 29.89 15.28
N LYS A 186 -22.69 31.15 15.74
CA LYS A 186 -23.58 31.61 16.82
C LYS A 186 -25.05 31.62 16.40
N GLU A 187 -25.34 31.70 15.10
CA GLU A 187 -26.70 31.52 14.59
C GLU A 187 -27.06 30.04 14.41
N ILE A 188 -26.08 29.15 14.24
CA ILE A 188 -26.31 27.70 14.09
C ILE A 188 -26.61 27.04 15.44
N GLN A 189 -25.98 27.47 16.54
CA GLN A 189 -26.35 27.00 17.88
C GLN A 189 -27.77 27.43 18.29
N ASN A 190 -28.29 28.55 17.76
CA ASN A 190 -29.69 28.94 17.95
C ASN A 190 -30.66 28.21 17.00
N MET A 191 -30.15 27.49 15.99
CA MET A 191 -30.94 26.64 15.10
C MET A 191 -31.15 25.24 15.66
N ASP A 192 -30.27 24.75 16.55
CA ASP A 192 -30.43 23.43 17.19
C ASP A 192 -31.68 23.34 18.09
N ASP A 193 -32.12 24.47 18.66
CA ASP A 193 -33.37 24.56 19.43
C ASP A 193 -34.65 24.64 18.54
N ASN A 194 -34.51 24.74 17.21
CA ASN A 194 -35.61 24.89 16.24
C ASN A 194 -35.66 23.79 15.17
N ILE A 195 -35.04 22.63 15.40
CA ILE A 195 -34.94 21.56 14.38
C ILE A 195 -36.28 20.83 14.14
N ASP A 196 -37.28 20.94 15.03
CA ASP A 196 -38.47 20.07 14.99
C ASP A 196 -39.80 20.74 14.59
N GLU A 197 -39.78 21.86 13.86
CA GLU A 197 -41.01 22.49 13.32
C GLU A 197 -41.01 22.67 11.79
N THR A 198 -40.23 21.88 11.06
CA THR A 198 -40.34 21.83 9.58
C THR A 198 -41.53 20.97 9.14
N TYR A 199 -42.74 21.28 9.63
CA TYR A 199 -43.99 20.64 9.22
C TYR A 199 -44.42 21.17 7.84
N GLY A 200 -44.07 20.44 6.77
CA GLY A 200 -44.53 20.70 5.41
C GLY A 200 -43.41 20.89 4.40
N VAL A 201 -42.73 19.81 4.02
CA VAL A 201 -41.85 19.81 2.86
C VAL A 201 -42.71 19.78 1.60
N ASN A 202 -42.65 20.85 0.80
CA ASN A 202 -43.35 20.89 -0.48
C ASN A 202 -42.68 19.92 -1.45
N VAL A 203 -43.32 18.80 -1.75
CA VAL A 203 -42.87 17.86 -2.79
C VAL A 203 -43.45 18.32 -4.13
N GLN A 204 -42.60 18.93 -4.96
CA GLN A 204 -42.93 19.25 -6.34
C GLN A 204 -42.54 18.06 -7.22
N PHE A 205 -43.54 17.42 -7.83
CA PHE A 205 -43.34 16.38 -8.82
C PHE A 205 -43.23 17.03 -10.19
N GLU A 206 -42.02 17.42 -10.57
CA GLU A 206 -41.69 17.81 -11.94
C GLU A 206 -40.97 16.64 -12.61
N SER A 207 -41.35 16.31 -13.85
CA SER A 207 -40.71 15.28 -14.66
C SER A 207 -39.42 15.83 -15.27
N ASP A 208 -38.39 16.02 -14.44
CA ASP A 208 -37.18 16.76 -14.82
C ASP A 208 -36.00 15.86 -15.27
N GLU A 209 -36.28 14.61 -15.67
CA GLU A 209 -35.27 13.66 -16.14
C GLU A 209 -35.24 13.59 -17.68
N GLU A 210 -34.99 14.73 -18.33
CA GLU A 210 -34.57 14.77 -19.74
C GLU A 210 -33.10 15.23 -19.87
N GLU A 211 -32.24 14.82 -18.94
CA GLU A 211 -30.79 14.84 -19.15
C GLU A 211 -30.42 13.62 -20.03
N GLY A 212 -29.76 13.84 -21.16
CA GLY A 212 -29.37 12.74 -22.06
C GLY A 212 -28.44 11.73 -21.36
N ASP A 213 -28.41 10.48 -21.85
CA ASP A 213 -27.71 9.30 -21.29
C ASP A 213 -26.18 9.43 -21.03
N GLU A 214 -25.58 10.62 -21.15
CA GLU A 214 -24.17 10.90 -20.89
C GLU A 214 -23.93 11.34 -19.43
N ASP A 215 -22.74 11.07 -18.86
CA ASP A 215 -22.45 11.41 -17.46
C ASP A 215 -22.59 12.91 -17.16
N ILE A 216 -23.28 13.20 -16.05
CA ILE A 216 -23.64 14.54 -15.55
C ILE A 216 -22.40 15.44 -15.36
N TYR A 217 -21.25 14.84 -15.01
CA TYR A 217 -20.00 15.56 -14.75
C TYR A 217 -18.99 15.46 -15.90
N GLY A 218 -19.34 14.74 -16.98
CA GLY A 218 -18.46 14.49 -18.11
C GLY A 218 -17.22 13.67 -17.74
N GLU A 219 -17.33 12.80 -16.74
CA GLU A 219 -16.26 11.92 -16.28
C GLU A 219 -16.45 10.50 -16.79
N VAL A 220 -15.34 9.84 -17.13
CA VAL A 220 -15.32 8.40 -17.34
C VAL A 220 -15.27 7.77 -15.96
N ARG A 221 -16.41 7.28 -15.47
CA ARG A 221 -16.48 6.52 -14.22
C ARG A 221 -16.13 5.09 -14.51
N ASP A 222 -14.90 4.72 -14.20
CA ASP A 222 -14.55 3.32 -14.07
C ASP A 222 -15.05 2.88 -12.69
N GLU A 223 -16.31 2.45 -12.60
CA GLU A 223 -16.87 1.85 -11.37
C GLU A 223 -16.23 0.48 -11.04
N ALA A 224 -15.11 0.17 -11.68
CA ALA A 224 -14.17 -0.90 -11.39
C ALA A 224 -12.85 -0.37 -10.75
N SER A 225 -12.89 0.83 -10.15
CA SER A 225 -11.88 1.29 -9.19
C SER A 225 -12.11 0.57 -7.85
N ASP A 226 -11.91 -0.74 -7.88
CA ASP A 226 -11.83 -1.62 -6.72
C ASP A 226 -10.52 -1.29 -5.97
N ASP A 227 -10.54 -0.18 -5.24
CA ASP A 227 -9.41 0.33 -4.43
C ASP A 227 -9.21 -0.49 -3.13
N ASP A 228 -9.82 -1.67 -3.01
CA ASP A 228 -9.69 -2.60 -1.87
C ASP A 228 -9.35 -4.04 -2.30
N MET A 229 -8.64 -4.23 -3.42
CA MET A 229 -8.03 -5.52 -3.75
C MET A 229 -6.50 -5.40 -3.89
N GLU A 230 -5.83 -5.00 -2.81
CA GLU A 230 -4.40 -5.27 -2.61
C GLU A 230 -4.21 -6.76 -2.27
N GLY A 231 -4.50 -7.60 -3.26
CA GLY A 231 -4.11 -9.01 -3.29
C GLY A 231 -2.91 -9.13 -4.21
N ASP A 232 -1.73 -9.25 -3.62
CA ASP A 232 -0.46 -9.48 -4.32
C ASP A 232 -0.53 -10.85 -5.04
N GLU A 233 -1.13 -10.90 -6.23
CA GLU A 233 -0.93 -12.03 -7.14
C GLU A 233 0.53 -11.98 -7.57
N ALA A 234 1.36 -12.74 -6.87
CA ALA A 234 2.68 -13.10 -7.33
C ALA A 234 2.55 -13.75 -8.71
N VAL A 235 2.63 -12.93 -9.75
CA VAL A 235 2.85 -13.38 -11.12
C VAL A 235 4.16 -14.14 -11.08
N VAL A 236 4.07 -15.47 -11.01
CA VAL A 236 5.21 -16.36 -11.14
C VAL A 236 5.75 -16.14 -12.55
N ARG A 237 6.67 -15.19 -12.68
CA ARG A 237 7.61 -15.12 -13.79
C ARG A 237 8.48 -16.36 -13.67
N CYS A 238 8.04 -17.44 -14.29
CA CYS A 238 8.95 -18.52 -14.68
C CYS A 238 9.95 -17.92 -15.68
N THR A 239 11.07 -17.41 -15.17
CA THR A 239 12.22 -17.04 -15.97
C THR A 239 12.76 -18.29 -16.65
N LEU A 240 12.85 -18.26 -17.98
CA LEU A 240 13.39 -19.35 -18.80
C LEU A 240 14.81 -19.73 -18.36
N SER A 241 14.97 -20.90 -17.77
CA SER A 241 16.28 -21.56 -17.62
C SER A 241 16.60 -22.34 -18.88
N ALA A 242 17.52 -21.83 -19.69
CA ALA A 242 17.97 -22.47 -20.92
C ALA A 242 18.95 -23.62 -20.62
N ASN A 243 18.45 -24.86 -20.68
CA ASN A 243 19.31 -26.01 -20.98
C ASN A 243 19.17 -26.35 -22.46
N LEU A 244 20.12 -25.81 -23.21
CA LEU A 244 20.50 -26.13 -24.57
C LEU A 244 20.87 -27.64 -24.64
N VAL A 245 20.10 -28.47 -25.34
CA VAL A 245 20.56 -29.48 -26.34
C VAL A 245 19.33 -30.12 -27.03
N ALA A 246 19.33 -30.00 -28.36
CA ALA A 246 18.75 -30.87 -29.40
C ALA A 246 17.23 -30.93 -29.65
N SER A 247 16.94 -30.69 -30.94
CA SER A 247 15.77 -31.07 -31.73
C SER A 247 14.55 -30.18 -31.59
N GLY A 248 14.42 -29.32 -32.61
CA GLY A 248 13.24 -28.51 -32.83
C GLY A 248 12.00 -29.36 -33.06
N GLU A 249 11.07 -29.26 -32.13
CA GLU A 249 9.65 -29.28 -32.41
C GLU A 249 9.04 -27.98 -31.91
N LEU A 250 8.40 -27.29 -32.85
CA LEU A 250 7.56 -26.14 -32.67
C LEU A 250 6.62 -26.32 -31.48
N MET A 251 6.51 -25.29 -30.65
CA MET A 251 5.61 -25.14 -29.50
C MET A 251 4.16 -25.44 -29.88
N SER A 252 3.78 -26.71 -29.88
CA SER A 252 2.44 -27.13 -29.52
C SER A 252 2.48 -27.31 -28.01
N SER A 253 1.79 -26.44 -27.29
CA SER A 253 1.40 -26.72 -25.91
C SER A 253 0.69 -28.08 -25.90
N LYS A 254 1.44 -29.15 -25.65
CA LYS A 254 0.85 -30.46 -25.35
C LYS A 254 -0.03 -30.19 -24.13
N LYS A 255 -1.34 -30.14 -24.36
CA LYS A 255 -2.34 -30.20 -23.29
C LYS A 255 -1.88 -31.32 -22.37
N LYS A 256 -1.75 -31.04 -21.07
CA LYS A 256 -1.54 -32.10 -20.08
C LYS A 256 -2.62 -33.14 -20.34
N ASP A 257 -2.22 -34.31 -20.79
CA ASP A 257 -3.13 -35.40 -21.09
C ASP A 257 -3.83 -35.78 -19.78
N LEU A 258 -5.16 -35.86 -19.79
CA LEU A 258 -5.92 -36.07 -18.57
C LEU A 258 -5.63 -37.48 -18.03
N HIS A 259 -5.05 -37.58 -16.84
CA HIS A 259 -4.77 -38.88 -16.22
C HIS A 259 -5.98 -39.37 -15.43
N PRO A 260 -6.30 -40.68 -15.44
CA PRO A 260 -7.37 -41.25 -14.60
C PRO A 260 -7.32 -40.90 -13.10
N ARG A 261 -6.15 -40.51 -12.57
CA ARG A 261 -5.95 -40.16 -11.14
C ARG A 261 -6.33 -38.71 -10.82
N ASP A 262 -6.27 -37.84 -11.82
CA ASP A 262 -6.66 -36.44 -11.64
C ASP A 262 -8.19 -36.30 -11.49
N ILE A 263 -8.94 -37.36 -11.84
CA ILE A 263 -10.40 -37.42 -11.82
C ILE A 263 -10.86 -38.01 -10.48
N ASP A 264 -11.13 -37.12 -9.52
CA ASP A 264 -11.80 -37.42 -8.26
C ASP A 264 -13.34 -37.34 -8.39
N ALA A 265 -14.07 -37.80 -7.35
CA ALA A 265 -15.55 -37.78 -7.32
C ALA A 265 -16.15 -36.39 -7.57
N PHE A 266 -15.41 -35.33 -7.20
CA PHE A 266 -15.82 -33.93 -7.36
C PHE A 266 -15.07 -33.20 -8.48
N TRP A 267 -14.30 -33.92 -9.31
CA TRP A 267 -13.52 -33.33 -10.40
C TRP A 267 -14.39 -32.52 -11.34
N LEU A 268 -15.52 -33.12 -11.74
CA LEU A 268 -16.46 -32.53 -12.69
C LEU A 268 -17.12 -31.28 -12.11
N GLN A 269 -17.46 -31.30 -10.81
CA GLN A 269 -17.99 -30.15 -10.09
C GLN A 269 -16.94 -29.02 -10.01
N ARG A 270 -15.68 -29.32 -9.73
CA ARG A 270 -14.59 -28.32 -9.67
C ARG A 270 -14.24 -27.71 -11.03
N GLN A 271 -14.44 -28.45 -12.13
CA GLN A 271 -14.31 -27.89 -13.47
C GLN A 271 -15.50 -27.01 -13.84
N LEU A 272 -16.71 -27.36 -13.39
CA LEU A 272 -17.92 -26.57 -13.61
C LEU A 272 -18.00 -25.33 -12.69
N SER A 273 -17.37 -25.35 -11.52
CA SER A 273 -17.31 -24.19 -10.61
C SER A 273 -16.44 -23.04 -11.13
N ARG A 274 -15.65 -23.29 -12.19
CA ARG A 274 -14.93 -22.23 -12.91
C ARG A 274 -15.84 -21.42 -13.84
N PHE A 275 -17.02 -21.95 -14.13
CA PHE A 275 -18.01 -21.35 -15.03
C PHE A 275 -19.29 -20.95 -14.30
N TYR A 276 -19.58 -21.60 -13.16
CA TYR A 276 -20.73 -21.32 -12.31
C TYR A 276 -20.27 -21.05 -10.88
N ASP A 277 -20.45 -19.82 -10.41
CA ASP A 277 -20.07 -19.42 -9.04
C ASP A 277 -20.95 -20.09 -7.96
N ASP A 278 -22.19 -20.44 -8.31
CA ASP A 278 -23.09 -21.17 -7.42
C ASP A 278 -22.76 -22.67 -7.38
N ALA A 279 -22.29 -23.13 -6.21
CA ALA A 279 -21.93 -24.51 -5.96
C ALA A 279 -23.10 -25.50 -6.18
N ILE A 280 -24.35 -25.09 -5.93
CA ILE A 280 -25.54 -25.95 -6.09
C ILE A 280 -25.86 -26.12 -7.58
N VAL A 281 -25.76 -25.04 -8.36
CA VAL A 281 -25.94 -25.10 -9.82
C VAL A 281 -24.81 -25.92 -10.45
N SER A 282 -23.57 -25.72 -10.01
CA SER A 282 -22.42 -26.50 -10.50
C SER A 282 -22.57 -28.00 -10.20
N GLN A 283 -23.14 -28.37 -9.05
CA GLN A 283 -23.40 -29.77 -8.71
C GLN A 283 -24.49 -30.38 -9.60
N LYS A 284 -25.63 -29.70 -9.74
CA LYS A 284 -26.72 -30.16 -10.63
C LYS A 284 -26.25 -30.34 -12.07
N LYS A 285 -25.44 -29.40 -12.56
CA LYS A 285 -24.83 -29.48 -13.90
C LYS A 285 -23.83 -30.63 -14.01
N ALA A 286 -23.08 -30.94 -12.95
CA ALA A 286 -22.19 -32.10 -12.93
C ALA A 286 -22.98 -33.42 -13.05
N ASP A 287 -24.08 -33.56 -12.31
CA ASP A 287 -24.94 -34.74 -12.35
C ASP A 287 -25.62 -34.90 -13.72
N GLU A 288 -26.17 -33.80 -14.27
CA GLU A 288 -26.76 -33.77 -15.62
C GLU A 288 -25.72 -34.12 -16.70
N VAL A 289 -24.47 -33.65 -16.56
CA VAL A 289 -23.36 -34.03 -17.46
C VAL A 289 -23.04 -35.52 -17.34
N LEU A 290 -22.99 -36.08 -16.11
CA LEU A 290 -22.77 -37.53 -15.92
C LEU A 290 -23.89 -38.37 -16.53
N GLU A 291 -25.15 -37.94 -16.43
CA GLU A 291 -26.29 -38.62 -17.04
C GLU A 291 -26.21 -38.58 -18.58
N ILE A 292 -25.81 -37.44 -19.16
CA ILE A 292 -25.58 -37.30 -20.60
C ILE A 292 -24.44 -38.22 -21.07
N LEU A 293 -23.33 -38.27 -20.34
CA LEU A 293 -22.20 -39.15 -20.67
C LEU A 293 -22.59 -40.64 -20.61
N LYS A 294 -23.51 -41.01 -19.71
CA LYS A 294 -23.99 -42.40 -19.54
C LYS A 294 -25.03 -42.82 -20.58
N THR A 295 -25.89 -41.91 -21.02
CA THR A 295 -27.05 -42.22 -21.87
C THR A 295 -26.73 -42.08 -23.37
N ALA A 296 -25.71 -41.29 -23.72
CA ALA A 296 -25.40 -40.99 -25.12
C ALA A 296 -24.86 -42.21 -25.89
N SER A 297 -25.55 -42.54 -26.99
CA SER A 297 -25.21 -43.66 -27.86
C SER A 297 -24.11 -43.31 -28.88
N ASP A 298 -24.09 -42.07 -29.37
CA ASP A 298 -23.12 -41.57 -30.35
C ASP A 298 -22.37 -40.33 -29.82
N ASP A 299 -21.12 -40.18 -30.26
CA ASP A 299 -20.20 -39.12 -29.85
C ASP A 299 -20.73 -37.73 -30.26
N ARG A 300 -21.38 -37.66 -31.42
CA ARG A 300 -22.01 -36.43 -31.94
C ARG A 300 -23.27 -36.04 -31.18
N GLU A 301 -24.03 -37.01 -30.69
CA GLU A 301 -25.22 -36.75 -29.87
C GLU A 301 -24.83 -36.28 -28.46
N CYS A 302 -23.78 -36.88 -27.89
CA CYS A 302 -23.19 -36.46 -26.62
C CYS A 302 -22.72 -34.99 -26.69
N GLU A 303 -21.99 -34.63 -27.76
CA GLU A 303 -21.53 -33.25 -27.96
C GLU A 303 -22.72 -32.27 -28.06
N ASN A 304 -23.76 -32.60 -28.82
CA ASN A 304 -24.92 -31.72 -28.98
C ASN A 304 -25.68 -31.52 -27.66
N GLN A 305 -25.84 -32.58 -26.85
CA GLN A 305 -26.48 -32.50 -25.54
C GLN A 305 -25.62 -31.73 -24.52
N LEU A 306 -24.29 -31.89 -24.55
CA LEU A 306 -23.36 -31.14 -23.69
C LEU A 306 -23.33 -29.65 -24.05
N VAL A 307 -23.37 -29.31 -25.34
CA VAL A 307 -23.44 -27.91 -25.81
C VAL A 307 -24.81 -27.30 -25.46
N LEU A 308 -25.90 -28.07 -25.56
CA LEU A 308 -27.23 -27.62 -25.17
C LEU A 308 -27.31 -27.31 -23.66
N LEU A 309 -26.61 -28.10 -22.83
CA LEU A 309 -26.68 -27.98 -21.38
C LEU A 309 -25.76 -26.89 -20.82
N LEU A 310 -24.52 -26.81 -21.29
CA LEU A 310 -23.48 -25.92 -20.76
C LEU A 310 -23.32 -24.63 -21.60
N GLY A 311 -23.96 -24.57 -22.77
CA GLY A 311 -23.86 -23.46 -23.71
C GLY A 311 -22.56 -23.45 -24.53
N PHE A 312 -22.46 -22.49 -25.45
CA PHE A 312 -21.31 -22.38 -26.35
C PHE A 312 -20.02 -21.89 -25.67
N ASN A 313 -20.11 -21.31 -24.48
CA ASN A 313 -18.99 -20.68 -23.78
C ASN A 313 -18.01 -21.70 -23.18
N THR A 314 -18.47 -22.92 -22.85
CA THR A 314 -17.64 -23.96 -22.23
C THR A 314 -17.09 -24.97 -23.24
N PHE A 315 -16.93 -24.57 -24.51
CA PHE A 315 -16.57 -25.48 -25.61
C PHE A 315 -15.27 -26.25 -25.39
N ASP A 316 -14.26 -25.63 -24.77
CA ASP A 316 -13.00 -26.32 -24.49
C ASP A 316 -13.12 -27.39 -23.41
N PHE A 317 -14.01 -27.21 -22.43
CA PHE A 317 -14.33 -28.24 -21.45
C PHE A 317 -15.15 -29.37 -22.08
N ILE A 318 -16.12 -29.04 -22.95
CA ILE A 318 -16.89 -30.01 -23.72
C ILE A 318 -15.96 -30.87 -24.60
N LYS A 319 -14.94 -30.26 -25.21
CA LYS A 319 -13.92 -30.96 -26.00
C LYS A 319 -13.13 -31.98 -25.17
N VAL A 320 -12.82 -31.67 -23.91
CA VAL A 320 -12.16 -32.60 -22.97
C VAL A 320 -13.11 -33.74 -22.56
N LEU A 321 -14.37 -33.43 -22.26
CA LEU A 321 -15.39 -34.42 -21.94
C LEU A 321 -15.64 -35.40 -23.09
N ARG A 322 -15.60 -34.90 -24.33
CA ARG A 322 -15.72 -35.71 -25.54
C ARG A 322 -14.50 -36.63 -25.72
N GLN A 323 -13.30 -36.06 -25.65
CA GLN A 323 -12.05 -36.81 -25.88
C GLN A 323 -11.83 -37.93 -24.86
N HIS A 324 -12.24 -37.73 -23.61
CA HIS A 324 -12.05 -38.67 -22.50
C HIS A 324 -13.39 -39.15 -21.90
N ARG A 325 -14.41 -39.34 -22.75
CA ARG A 325 -15.80 -39.67 -22.35
C ARG A 325 -15.89 -40.85 -21.39
N MET A 326 -15.30 -41.98 -21.78
CA MET A 326 -15.34 -43.22 -21.01
C MET A 326 -14.47 -43.15 -19.74
N MET A 327 -13.32 -42.45 -19.82
CA MET A 327 -12.43 -42.26 -18.68
C MET A 327 -13.09 -41.42 -17.60
N ILE A 328 -13.63 -40.24 -17.94
CA ILE A 328 -14.27 -39.33 -16.98
C ILE A 328 -15.51 -39.96 -16.38
N LEU A 329 -16.37 -40.61 -17.19
CA LEU A 329 -17.56 -41.26 -16.68
C LEU A 329 -17.22 -42.37 -15.68
N TYR A 330 -16.42 -43.35 -16.06
CA TYR A 330 -16.15 -44.51 -15.22
C TYR A 330 -15.22 -44.20 -14.04
N CYS A 331 -14.25 -43.28 -14.18
CA CYS A 331 -13.42 -42.85 -13.04
C CYS A 331 -14.24 -42.03 -12.03
N THR A 332 -15.15 -41.17 -12.50
CA THR A 332 -16.06 -40.43 -11.60
C THR A 332 -17.04 -41.39 -10.92
N LEU A 333 -17.63 -42.35 -11.66
CA LEU A 333 -18.52 -43.38 -11.10
C LEU A 333 -17.81 -44.30 -10.09
N LEU A 334 -16.55 -44.66 -10.37
CA LEU A 334 -15.73 -45.48 -9.49
C LEU A 334 -15.35 -44.72 -8.21
N ALA A 335 -15.01 -43.43 -8.32
CA ALA A 335 -14.69 -42.56 -7.20
C ALA A 335 -15.94 -42.15 -6.38
N SER A 336 -17.12 -42.09 -7.00
CA SER A 336 -18.39 -41.77 -6.33
C SER A 336 -19.09 -43.00 -5.73
N ALA A 337 -18.63 -44.22 -6.01
CA ALA A 337 -19.25 -45.45 -5.53
C ALA A 337 -19.07 -45.59 -3.99
N GLN A 338 -20.17 -45.55 -3.26
CA GLN A 338 -20.14 -45.62 -1.78
C GLN A 338 -20.10 -47.07 -1.24
N SER A 339 -20.43 -48.07 -2.06
CA SER A 339 -20.51 -49.47 -1.67
C SER A 339 -19.48 -50.34 -2.41
N GLU A 340 -18.77 -51.21 -1.70
CA GLU A 340 -17.77 -52.13 -2.26
C GLU A 340 -18.36 -53.03 -3.37
N ALA A 341 -19.59 -53.51 -3.18
CA ALA A 341 -20.28 -54.32 -4.18
C ALA A 341 -20.63 -53.54 -5.47
N GLU A 342 -20.83 -52.22 -5.37
CA GLU A 342 -21.04 -51.37 -6.55
C GLU A 342 -19.71 -51.06 -7.25
N LYS A 343 -18.65 -50.83 -6.46
CA LYS A 343 -17.28 -50.67 -6.95
C LYS A 343 -16.85 -51.91 -7.74
N GLU A 344 -17.04 -53.11 -7.20
CA GLU A 344 -16.75 -54.38 -7.89
C GLU A 344 -17.58 -54.57 -9.16
N ARG A 345 -18.86 -54.19 -9.14
CA ARG A 345 -19.72 -54.23 -10.34
C ARG A 345 -19.25 -53.26 -11.42
N ILE A 346 -18.74 -52.09 -11.04
CA ILE A 346 -18.19 -51.09 -11.97
C ILE A 346 -16.84 -51.57 -12.50
N MET A 347 -15.97 -52.12 -11.65
CA MET A 347 -14.70 -52.71 -12.05
C MET A 347 -14.90 -53.89 -13.01
N GLY A 348 -15.83 -54.79 -12.73
CA GLY A 348 -16.15 -55.91 -13.63
C GLY A 348 -16.69 -55.45 -14.99
N LYS A 349 -17.39 -54.30 -15.05
CA LYS A 349 -17.76 -53.65 -16.32
C LYS A 349 -16.56 -53.00 -17.02
N MET A 350 -15.64 -52.41 -16.27
CA MET A 350 -14.42 -51.82 -16.81
C MET A 350 -13.42 -52.87 -17.29
N GLU A 351 -13.39 -54.06 -16.71
CA GLU A 351 -12.56 -55.19 -17.16
C GLU A 351 -13.09 -55.84 -18.45
N ALA A 352 -14.40 -55.76 -18.70
CA ALA A 352 -15.02 -56.29 -19.91
C ALA A 352 -14.62 -55.53 -21.18
N ASP A 353 -14.30 -54.23 -21.06
CA ASP A 353 -13.87 -53.39 -22.18
C ASP A 353 -12.34 -53.17 -22.17
N PRO A 354 -11.64 -53.40 -23.30
CA PRO A 354 -10.18 -53.30 -23.36
C PRO A 354 -9.65 -51.87 -23.14
N GLU A 355 -10.43 -50.83 -23.45
CA GLU A 355 -10.06 -49.43 -23.20
C GLU A 355 -10.23 -49.04 -21.73
N LEU A 356 -11.30 -49.51 -21.09
CA LEU A 356 -11.56 -49.27 -19.67
C LEU A 356 -10.61 -50.08 -18.77
N SER A 357 -10.24 -51.29 -19.21
CA SER A 357 -9.24 -52.14 -18.56
C SER A 357 -7.87 -51.45 -18.51
N LYS A 358 -7.50 -50.69 -19.55
CA LYS A 358 -6.27 -49.88 -19.56
C LYS A 358 -6.31 -48.76 -18.51
N PHE A 359 -7.44 -48.10 -18.31
CA PHE A 359 -7.60 -47.08 -17.27
C PHE A 359 -7.59 -47.70 -15.87
N LEU A 360 -8.23 -48.86 -15.71
CA LEU A 360 -8.19 -49.62 -14.46
C LEU A 360 -6.76 -50.07 -14.14
N TYR A 361 -6.00 -50.57 -15.12
CA TYR A 361 -4.59 -50.89 -14.95
C TYR A 361 -3.73 -49.68 -14.59
N GLN A 362 -4.00 -48.51 -15.18
CA GLN A 362 -3.34 -47.23 -14.83
C GLN A 362 -3.69 -46.72 -13.43
N LEU A 363 -4.87 -47.06 -12.90
CA LEU A 363 -5.22 -46.80 -11.51
C LEU A 363 -4.55 -47.83 -10.58
N HIS A 364 -4.58 -49.11 -10.94
CA HIS A 364 -4.24 -50.24 -10.08
C HIS A 364 -2.74 -50.57 -9.98
N GLU A 365 -1.93 -50.31 -11.02
CA GLU A 365 -0.45 -50.42 -10.96
C GLU A 365 0.13 -49.47 -9.89
N THR A 366 -0.44 -48.28 -9.76
CA THR A 366 -0.06 -47.30 -8.74
C THR A 366 -0.79 -47.49 -7.41
N GLU A 367 -1.92 -48.22 -7.36
CA GLU A 367 -2.53 -48.64 -6.09
C GLU A 367 -1.65 -49.62 -5.31
N LYS A 368 -0.76 -50.40 -5.96
CA LYS A 368 0.25 -51.18 -5.24
C LYS A 368 1.33 -50.29 -4.58
N GLU A 369 1.67 -49.15 -5.19
CA GLU A 369 2.52 -48.15 -4.56
C GLU A 369 1.77 -47.39 -3.44
N ASP A 370 0.47 -47.12 -3.63
CA ASP A 370 -0.37 -46.47 -2.62
C ASP A 370 -0.78 -47.42 -1.48
N LEU A 371 -0.89 -48.74 -1.67
CA LEU A 371 -1.04 -49.75 -0.58
C LEU A 371 0.23 -49.79 0.27
N ILE A 372 1.41 -49.68 -0.34
CA ILE A 372 2.68 -49.56 0.41
C ILE A 372 2.75 -48.20 1.14
N ARG A 373 2.08 -47.15 0.63
CA ARG A 373 2.00 -45.81 1.23
C ARG A 373 0.93 -45.71 2.33
N GLU A 374 -0.20 -46.40 2.17
CA GLU A 374 -1.29 -46.52 3.15
C GLU A 374 -0.95 -47.51 4.26
N GLU A 375 -0.27 -48.61 3.98
CA GLU A 375 0.27 -49.50 5.01
C GLU A 375 1.34 -48.75 5.82
N ARG A 376 2.14 -47.89 5.17
CA ARG A 376 3.08 -46.98 5.84
C ARG A 376 2.35 -45.94 6.68
N SER A 377 1.28 -45.32 6.17
CA SER A 377 0.48 -44.31 6.89
C SER A 377 -0.35 -44.90 8.05
N ARG A 378 -0.83 -46.14 7.93
CA ARG A 378 -1.55 -46.86 8.98
C ARG A 378 -0.60 -47.34 10.07
N ARG A 379 0.60 -47.80 9.70
CA ARG A 379 1.68 -48.14 10.64
C ARG A 379 2.23 -46.89 11.32
N GLU A 380 2.18 -45.74 10.65
CA GLU A 380 2.51 -44.41 11.18
C GLU A 380 1.43 -43.90 12.15
N ARG A 381 0.13 -44.06 11.86
CA ARG A 381 -0.97 -43.76 12.82
C ARG A 381 -0.92 -44.61 14.09
N VAL A 382 -0.60 -45.89 13.97
CA VAL A 382 -0.42 -46.81 15.12
C VAL A 382 0.85 -46.47 15.91
N ARG A 383 1.89 -46.00 15.23
CA ARG A 383 3.11 -45.51 15.87
C ARG A 383 2.86 -44.15 16.56
N GLN A 384 2.04 -43.30 15.97
CA GLN A 384 1.63 -41.99 16.49
C GLN A 384 0.76 -42.13 17.75
N SER A 385 -0.16 -43.10 17.80
CA SER A 385 -0.92 -43.37 19.03
C SER A 385 -0.08 -43.95 20.16
N ARG A 386 1.04 -44.63 19.84
CA ARG A 386 2.01 -45.12 20.85
C ARG A 386 2.97 -44.01 21.29
N MET A 387 3.36 -43.11 20.39
CA MET A 387 4.20 -41.95 20.71
C MET A 387 3.44 -40.93 21.56
N ASP A 388 2.13 -40.77 21.38
CA ASP A 388 1.29 -39.87 22.19
C ASP A 388 1.17 -40.30 23.67
N THR A 389 1.48 -41.56 23.98
CA THR A 389 1.50 -42.07 25.38
C THR A 389 2.89 -41.96 26.02
N ASP A 390 3.96 -41.84 25.23
CA ASP A 390 5.36 -41.76 25.70
C ASP A 390 5.98 -40.34 25.56
N LEU A 391 5.26 -39.37 24.97
CA LEU A 391 5.70 -37.98 24.73
C LEU A 391 5.58 -37.02 25.93
N GLU A 392 5.42 -37.52 27.16
CA GLU A 392 5.76 -36.75 28.37
C GLU A 392 7.27 -36.82 28.71
N SER A 393 8.08 -37.57 27.96
CA SER A 393 9.52 -37.67 28.22
C SER A 393 10.39 -37.54 26.96
N MET A 394 11.03 -36.37 26.87
CA MET A 394 12.33 -36.07 26.25
C MET A 394 12.37 -35.54 24.79
N ASP A 395 12.89 -34.31 24.71
CA ASP A 395 13.50 -33.63 23.57
C ASP A 395 14.57 -34.47 22.85
N LEU A 396 14.56 -34.47 21.51
CA LEU A 396 15.64 -33.95 20.66
C LEU A 396 15.39 -34.24 19.17
N ASP A 397 15.24 -33.15 18.42
CA ASP A 397 15.87 -32.81 17.12
C ASP A 397 15.68 -33.69 15.85
N GLN A 398 15.35 -32.96 14.77
CA GLN A 398 15.72 -33.17 13.36
C GLN A 398 14.77 -33.96 12.43
N GLY A 399 14.03 -33.20 11.61
CA GLY A 399 13.74 -33.58 10.21
C GLY A 399 12.27 -33.68 9.80
N GLY A 400 11.77 -32.65 9.12
CA GLY A 400 10.63 -32.77 8.19
C GLY A 400 9.25 -32.53 8.80
N GLU A 401 9.03 -31.40 9.46
CA GLU A 401 7.67 -30.95 9.76
C GLU A 401 7.00 -30.44 8.48
N ALA A 402 5.93 -31.11 8.07
CA ALA A 402 4.90 -30.48 7.27
C ALA A 402 4.38 -29.29 8.08
N LEU A 403 4.83 -28.09 7.73
CA LEU A 403 4.51 -26.85 8.44
C LEU A 403 2.99 -26.78 8.60
N ALA A 404 2.54 -26.80 9.85
CA ALA A 404 1.14 -26.54 10.18
C ALA A 404 0.69 -25.22 9.51
N PRO A 405 -0.59 -25.10 9.09
CA PRO A 405 -1.08 -23.88 8.45
C PRO A 405 -0.80 -22.69 9.37
N ARG A 406 -0.02 -21.73 8.87
CA ARG A 406 0.33 -20.52 9.62
C ARG A 406 -0.87 -19.59 9.64
N GLN A 407 -1.18 -19.06 10.82
CA GLN A 407 -2.17 -18.00 10.96
C GLN A 407 -1.59 -16.68 10.44
N VAL A 408 -2.33 -16.02 9.55
CA VAL A 408 -2.02 -14.64 9.14
C VAL A 408 -2.49 -13.72 10.25
N LEU A 409 -1.58 -12.89 10.75
CA LEU A 409 -1.85 -11.88 11.77
C LEU A 409 -1.85 -10.50 11.12
N ASP A 410 -2.71 -9.62 11.62
CA ASP A 410 -2.64 -8.20 11.29
C ASP A 410 -1.47 -7.57 12.05
N LEU A 411 -0.51 -7.03 11.31
CA LEU A 411 0.69 -6.43 11.90
C LEU A 411 0.42 -4.99 12.35
N GLU A 412 -0.58 -4.31 11.81
CA GLU A 412 -0.88 -2.92 12.18
C GLU A 412 -1.48 -2.83 13.58
N ASP A 413 -2.38 -3.76 13.94
CA ASP A 413 -2.97 -3.87 15.29
C ASP A 413 -1.92 -4.20 16.37
N LEU A 414 -0.84 -4.88 15.99
CA LEU A 414 0.23 -5.26 16.91
C LEU A 414 1.24 -4.13 17.15
N VAL A 415 1.22 -3.06 16.35
CA VAL A 415 2.13 -1.93 16.49
C VAL A 415 1.64 -0.97 17.56
N PHE A 416 2.56 -0.54 18.44
CA PHE A 416 2.28 0.56 19.36
C PHE A 416 2.27 1.89 18.60
N ALA A 417 1.10 2.41 18.25
CA ALA A 417 0.93 3.66 17.49
C ALA A 417 1.73 4.83 18.08
N GLN A 418 1.76 4.95 19.41
CA GLN A 418 2.48 6.01 20.14
C GLN A 418 4.03 5.88 20.10
N GLY A 419 4.57 4.81 19.52
CA GLY A 419 6.01 4.57 19.39
C GLY A 419 6.78 4.76 20.71
N SER A 420 7.74 5.68 20.73
CA SER A 420 8.55 5.97 21.93
C SER A 420 7.75 6.59 23.09
N HIS A 421 6.56 7.14 22.84
CA HIS A 421 5.70 7.70 23.87
C HIS A 421 4.81 6.63 24.54
N PHE A 422 4.83 5.40 24.04
CA PHE A 422 4.05 4.31 24.60
C PHE A 422 4.43 4.00 26.05
N MET A 423 3.47 4.22 26.97
CA MET A 423 3.63 3.91 28.38
C MET A 423 3.06 2.51 28.68
N ALA A 424 3.91 1.50 28.62
CA ALA A 424 3.52 0.12 29.02
C ALA A 424 3.05 0.06 30.49
N ASN A 425 3.56 0.94 31.34
CA ASN A 425 3.20 1.02 32.74
C ASN A 425 1.98 1.94 32.97
N LYS A 426 0.87 1.37 33.46
CA LYS A 426 -0.34 2.12 33.82
C LYS A 426 -0.18 3.08 35.00
N ARG A 427 0.88 2.92 35.81
CA ARG A 427 1.14 3.72 37.02
C ARG A 427 2.60 4.13 37.09
N CYS A 428 2.85 5.39 37.44
CA CYS A 428 4.18 5.92 37.74
C CYS A 428 4.28 6.25 39.24
N GLN A 429 5.17 5.57 39.97
CA GLN A 429 5.42 5.83 41.38
C GLN A 429 6.59 6.80 41.51
N LEU A 430 6.38 7.88 42.26
CA LEU A 430 7.40 8.92 42.46
C LEU A 430 8.22 8.65 43.74
N PRO A 431 9.50 9.07 43.79
CA PRO A 431 10.33 8.95 44.99
C PRO A 431 9.76 9.70 46.20
N ASP A 432 10.14 9.26 47.40
CA ASP A 432 9.74 9.89 48.65
C ASP A 432 10.15 11.37 48.70
N GLY A 433 9.25 12.22 49.21
CA GLY A 433 9.42 13.67 49.23
C GLY A 433 9.01 14.37 47.93
N SER A 434 8.52 13.63 46.93
CA SER A 434 7.87 14.23 45.76
C SER A 434 6.52 14.81 46.15
N PHE A 435 6.23 16.03 45.71
CA PHE A 435 4.94 16.68 45.96
C PHE A 435 4.41 17.33 44.69
N ARG A 436 3.09 17.44 44.61
CA ARG A 436 2.39 18.07 43.49
C ARG A 436 1.81 19.40 43.96
N ARG A 437 2.02 20.46 43.18
CA ARG A 437 1.41 21.79 43.40
C ARG A 437 0.59 22.14 42.18
N GLN A 438 -0.73 22.16 42.36
CA GLN A 438 -1.62 22.69 41.34
C GLN A 438 -1.51 24.22 41.32
N ARG A 439 -1.24 24.77 40.13
CA ARG A 439 -1.24 26.22 39.89
C ARG A 439 -2.26 26.55 38.80
N LYS A 440 -2.49 27.84 38.58
CA LYS A 440 -3.42 28.29 37.55
C LYS A 440 -2.86 27.93 36.17
N GLY A 441 -3.47 26.94 35.51
CA GLY A 441 -3.15 26.52 34.14
C GLY A 441 -2.06 25.46 34.01
N TYR A 442 -1.44 25.01 35.10
CA TYR A 442 -0.43 23.94 35.05
C TYR A 442 -0.26 23.24 36.40
N GLU A 443 0.23 22.00 36.37
CA GLU A 443 0.55 21.23 37.57
C GLU A 443 2.08 21.11 37.69
N GLU A 444 2.64 21.58 38.81
CA GLU A 444 4.06 21.41 39.11
C GLU A 444 4.26 20.13 39.92
N VAL A 445 4.93 19.14 39.34
CA VAL A 445 5.39 17.95 40.05
C VAL A 445 6.85 18.14 40.43
N HIS A 446 7.13 18.30 41.73
CA HIS A 446 8.49 18.46 42.24
C HIS A 446 9.01 17.10 42.69
N VAL A 447 10.08 16.61 42.05
CA VAL A 447 10.80 15.40 42.45
C VAL A 447 12.15 15.80 43.04
N PRO A 448 12.41 15.56 44.33
CA PRO A 448 13.65 15.98 44.96
C PRO A 448 14.85 15.18 44.44
N ALA A 449 16.05 15.78 44.52
CA ALA A 449 17.29 15.09 44.20
C ALA A 449 17.51 13.89 45.13
N LEU A 450 17.67 12.71 44.56
CA LEU A 450 17.94 11.48 45.31
C LEU A 450 19.29 11.58 46.02
N LYS A 451 19.32 11.21 47.31
CA LYS A 451 20.57 11.12 48.06
C LYS A 451 21.44 10.00 47.46
N PRO A 452 22.74 10.24 47.21
CA PRO A 452 23.62 9.19 46.71
C PRO A 452 23.67 8.06 47.72
N LYS A 453 23.67 6.81 47.24
CA LYS A 453 23.81 5.64 48.11
C LYS A 453 25.12 5.75 48.90
N PRO A 454 25.19 5.35 50.18
CA PRO A 454 26.46 5.27 50.88
C PRO A 454 27.39 4.26 50.19
N PHE A 455 28.71 4.42 50.33
CA PHE A 455 29.68 3.43 49.85
C PHE A 455 29.51 2.11 50.60
N GLY A 456 29.60 0.99 49.90
CA GLY A 456 29.68 -0.32 50.54
C GLY A 456 30.99 -0.50 51.32
N SER A 457 31.01 -1.43 52.27
CA SER A 457 32.16 -1.65 53.16
C SER A 457 33.49 -1.95 52.43
N GLU A 458 33.42 -2.53 51.23
CA GLU A 458 34.59 -2.85 50.38
C GLU A 458 34.65 -2.00 49.09
N GLU A 459 33.77 -1.01 48.95
CA GLU A 459 33.65 -0.22 47.73
C GLU A 459 34.53 1.03 47.80
N GLN A 460 35.54 1.09 46.92
CA GLN A 460 36.44 2.24 46.81
C GLN A 460 36.57 2.67 45.35
N LEU A 461 36.90 3.95 45.15
CA LEU A 461 37.23 4.45 43.83
C LEU A 461 38.58 3.89 43.39
N VAL A 462 38.64 3.37 42.17
CA VAL A 462 39.83 2.77 41.61
C VAL A 462 40.70 3.87 41.00
N SER A 463 41.95 3.98 41.46
CA SER A 463 42.95 4.85 40.82
C SER A 463 43.29 4.32 39.43
N VAL A 464 43.48 5.22 38.47
CA VAL A 464 43.89 4.86 37.10
C VAL A 464 45.22 4.09 37.11
N GLU A 465 46.10 4.35 38.08
CA GLU A 465 47.36 3.63 38.27
C GLU A 465 47.18 2.12 38.52
N LYS A 466 46.02 1.72 39.06
CA LYS A 466 45.70 0.30 39.32
C LYS A 466 45.20 -0.43 38.08
N LEU A 467 44.90 0.28 36.99
CA LEU A 467 44.45 -0.33 35.74
C LEU A 467 45.64 -0.97 34.99
N PRO A 468 45.40 -1.96 34.12
CA PRO A 468 46.42 -2.52 33.25
C PRO A 468 47.15 -1.43 32.44
N LYS A 469 48.47 -1.53 32.31
CA LYS A 469 49.32 -0.49 31.67
C LYS A 469 48.83 -0.09 30.26
N TYR A 470 48.33 -1.05 29.48
CA TYR A 470 47.81 -0.79 28.13
C TYR A 470 46.55 0.09 28.13
N ALA A 471 45.73 0.03 29.19
CA ALA A 471 44.48 0.78 29.30
C ALA A 471 44.68 2.18 29.90
N GLN A 472 45.78 2.43 30.61
CA GLN A 472 46.04 3.71 31.30
C GLN A 472 46.11 4.89 30.33
N ALA A 473 46.64 4.69 29.12
CA ALA A 473 46.74 5.73 28.09
C ALA A 473 45.36 6.28 27.67
N GLY A 474 44.30 5.47 27.71
CA GLY A 474 42.94 5.92 27.39
C GLY A 474 42.29 6.77 28.49
N PHE A 475 42.92 6.91 29.66
CA PHE A 475 42.43 7.68 30.80
C PHE A 475 43.38 8.82 31.19
N GLU A 476 44.13 9.36 30.24
CA GLU A 476 44.96 10.54 30.46
C GLU A 476 44.12 11.72 30.99
N GLY A 477 44.62 12.41 32.03
CA GLY A 477 43.89 13.49 32.72
C GLY A 477 42.93 13.03 33.83
N PHE A 478 42.67 11.73 33.98
CA PHE A 478 41.84 11.18 35.06
C PHE A 478 42.70 10.66 36.22
N LYS A 479 42.36 11.05 37.46
CA LYS A 479 43.03 10.54 38.67
C LYS A 479 42.42 9.23 39.17
N THR A 480 41.08 9.16 39.18
CA THR A 480 40.30 8.02 39.67
C THR A 480 39.10 7.78 38.78
N LEU A 481 38.71 6.52 38.61
CA LEU A 481 37.46 6.16 37.96
C LEU A 481 36.26 6.58 38.83
N ASN A 482 35.12 6.85 38.19
CA ASN A 482 33.89 7.12 38.93
C ASN A 482 33.38 5.85 39.65
N ARG A 483 32.37 5.98 40.50
CA ARG A 483 31.88 4.84 41.31
C ARG A 483 31.38 3.66 40.48
N ILE A 484 30.64 3.91 39.39
CA ILE A 484 30.09 2.86 38.52
C ILE A 484 31.21 2.19 37.71
N GLN A 485 32.10 2.98 37.13
CA GLN A 485 33.29 2.51 36.41
C GLN A 485 34.19 1.68 37.34
N SER A 486 34.43 2.13 38.58
CA SER A 486 35.20 1.42 39.60
C SER A 486 34.55 0.10 40.03
N LYS A 487 33.23 -0.05 39.91
CA LYS A 487 32.54 -1.31 40.19
C LYS A 487 32.64 -2.29 39.03
N LEU A 488 32.67 -1.78 37.80
CA LEU A 488 32.62 -2.58 36.57
C LEU A 488 33.98 -2.84 35.93
N TYR A 489 35.06 -2.16 36.35
CA TYR A 489 36.35 -2.28 35.66
C TYR A 489 36.84 -3.73 35.56
N ARG A 490 36.65 -4.57 36.60
CA ARG A 490 37.02 -5.99 36.55
C ARG A 490 36.24 -6.73 35.47
N ALA A 491 34.93 -6.55 35.43
CA ALA A 491 34.09 -7.18 34.41
C ALA A 491 34.41 -6.67 32.99
N ALA A 492 34.76 -5.39 32.85
CA ALA A 492 35.04 -4.76 31.55
C ALA A 492 36.47 -5.00 31.02
N LEU A 493 37.48 -5.09 31.90
CA LEU A 493 38.89 -5.22 31.53
C LEU A 493 39.49 -6.59 31.82
N GLU A 494 38.89 -7.39 32.72
CA GLU A 494 39.40 -8.72 33.12
C GLU A 494 38.54 -9.87 32.58
N SER A 495 37.29 -9.63 32.16
CA SER A 495 36.39 -10.63 31.54
C SER A 495 35.94 -10.29 30.11
N ASP A 496 35.58 -11.32 29.32
CA ASP A 496 35.02 -11.24 27.95
C ASP A 496 33.49 -11.46 27.93
N GLU A 497 32.83 -11.34 29.08
CA GLU A 497 31.39 -11.50 29.19
C GLU A 497 30.63 -10.31 28.59
N ASN A 498 29.44 -10.59 28.05
CA ASN A 498 28.51 -9.55 27.59
C ASN A 498 28.03 -8.70 28.77
N LEU A 499 28.14 -7.37 28.63
CA LEU A 499 27.78 -6.42 29.69
C LEU A 499 26.50 -5.65 29.36
N LEU A 500 25.53 -5.70 30.28
CA LEU A 500 24.36 -4.82 30.28
C LEU A 500 24.48 -3.79 31.42
N LEU A 501 24.67 -2.52 31.07
CA LEU A 501 24.78 -1.41 32.03
C LEU A 501 23.56 -0.49 32.00
N CYS A 502 22.67 -0.65 32.98
CA CYS A 502 21.55 0.26 33.22
C CYS A 502 21.95 1.36 34.21
N ALA A 503 22.39 2.51 33.70
CA ALA A 503 22.84 3.64 34.50
C ALA A 503 22.24 4.99 34.02
N PRO A 504 22.05 5.97 34.93
CA PRO A 504 21.47 7.27 34.57
C PRO A 504 22.32 8.03 33.54
N THR A 505 21.70 8.98 32.85
CA THR A 505 22.41 9.85 31.89
C THR A 505 23.46 10.69 32.62
N GLY A 506 24.66 10.80 32.04
CA GLY A 506 25.80 11.48 32.68
C GLY A 506 26.59 10.62 33.69
N ALA A 507 26.19 9.37 33.95
CA ALA A 507 26.88 8.50 34.92
C ALA A 507 28.22 7.92 34.41
N GLY A 508 28.72 8.37 33.25
CA GLY A 508 30.01 7.94 32.70
C GLY A 508 29.99 6.60 31.95
N LYS A 509 28.86 6.23 31.33
CA LYS A 509 28.70 5.01 30.50
C LYS A 509 29.72 4.92 29.37
N THR A 510 30.06 6.05 28.75
CA THR A 510 31.04 6.13 27.65
C THR A 510 32.41 5.57 28.04
N ASN A 511 32.90 5.89 29.24
CA ASN A 511 34.18 5.38 29.72
C ASN A 511 34.11 3.88 30.05
N VAL A 512 32.94 3.35 30.40
CA VAL A 512 32.77 1.89 30.57
C VAL A 512 32.90 1.19 29.23
N ALA A 513 32.29 1.73 28.18
CA ALA A 513 32.48 1.22 26.83
C ALA A 513 33.93 1.35 26.36
N LEU A 514 34.59 2.47 26.68
CA LEU A 514 36.01 2.67 26.39
C LEU A 514 36.87 1.60 27.06
N MET A 515 36.57 1.19 28.30
CA MET A 515 37.27 0.07 28.95
C MET A 515 37.12 -1.24 28.16
N CYS A 516 35.92 -1.56 27.67
CA CYS A 516 35.70 -2.76 26.84
C CYS A 516 36.48 -2.67 25.51
N MET A 517 36.48 -1.49 24.86
CA MET A 517 37.26 -1.27 23.64
C MET A 517 38.76 -1.42 23.89
N LEU A 518 39.27 -0.84 24.99
CA LEU A 518 40.68 -0.93 25.38
C LEU A 518 41.09 -2.36 25.72
N ARG A 519 40.20 -3.17 26.31
CA ARG A 519 40.47 -4.61 26.53
C ARG A 519 40.70 -5.31 25.20
N GLU A 520 39.81 -5.10 24.25
CA GLU A 520 39.88 -5.76 22.95
C GLU A 520 41.10 -5.27 22.14
N ILE A 521 41.39 -3.96 22.16
CA ILE A 521 42.65 -3.41 21.63
C ILE A 521 43.86 -4.07 22.34
N GLY A 522 43.76 -4.27 23.65
CA GLY A 522 44.75 -4.93 24.50
C GLY A 522 45.12 -6.34 24.07
N LYS A 523 44.18 -7.10 23.49
CA LYS A 523 44.43 -8.45 22.94
C LYS A 523 45.30 -8.44 21.68
N HIS A 524 45.35 -7.31 20.98
CA HIS A 524 46.07 -7.16 19.71
C HIS A 524 47.35 -6.30 19.84
N ILE A 525 47.94 -6.26 21.04
CA ILE A 525 49.20 -5.55 21.29
C ILE A 525 50.39 -6.47 21.02
N ASN A 526 51.37 -5.97 20.28
CA ASN A 526 52.64 -6.64 20.04
C ASN A 526 53.56 -6.58 21.26
N ILE A 527 54.55 -7.47 21.28
CA ILE A 527 55.58 -7.53 22.33
C ILE A 527 56.41 -6.23 22.41
N ASP A 528 56.46 -5.44 21.32
CA ASP A 528 57.10 -4.12 21.25
C ASP A 528 56.23 -2.97 21.78
N GLY A 529 55.00 -3.25 22.22
CA GLY A 529 54.06 -2.27 22.75
C GLY A 529 53.25 -1.51 21.69
N THR A 530 53.40 -1.83 20.40
CA THR A 530 52.58 -1.26 19.32
C THR A 530 51.28 -2.03 19.12
N ILE A 531 50.23 -1.35 18.65
CA ILE A 531 48.96 -2.00 18.28
C ILE A 531 49.14 -2.63 16.89
N ASN A 532 48.72 -3.88 16.70
CA ASN A 532 48.77 -4.56 15.40
C ASN A 532 47.82 -3.94 14.37
N VAL A 533 48.28 -2.92 13.64
CA VAL A 533 47.51 -2.28 12.56
C VAL A 533 47.43 -3.17 11.30
N LEU A 534 48.37 -4.11 11.12
CA LEU A 534 48.40 -5.05 10.00
C LEU A 534 47.31 -6.13 10.08
N GLY A 535 46.68 -6.31 11.25
CA GLY A 535 45.51 -7.16 11.49
C GLY A 535 44.19 -6.38 11.56
N ALA A 536 44.11 -5.14 11.04
CA ALA A 536 42.87 -4.37 11.01
C ALA A 536 41.74 -5.01 10.17
N GLY A 537 42.02 -6.13 9.49
CA GLY A 537 41.02 -7.00 8.87
C GLY A 537 40.38 -8.04 9.81
N ASP A 538 40.99 -8.36 10.96
CA ASP A 538 40.58 -9.48 11.82
C ASP A 538 39.70 -9.06 13.02
N GLY A 539 39.47 -7.75 13.24
CA GLY A 539 38.66 -7.26 14.37
C GLY A 539 38.06 -5.88 14.14
N GLY A 540 36.83 -5.82 13.64
CA GLY A 540 36.05 -4.58 13.58
C GLY A 540 35.23 -4.39 14.86
N GLN A 541 35.42 -3.27 15.56
CA GLN A 541 34.56 -2.87 16.68
C GLN A 541 33.50 -1.88 16.19
N LEU A 542 32.23 -2.25 16.34
CA LEU A 542 31.11 -1.37 16.01
C LEU A 542 30.64 -0.61 17.26
N TRP A 543 30.52 0.70 17.13
CA TRP A 543 29.86 1.54 18.12
C TRP A 543 28.63 2.17 17.51
N GLU A 544 27.49 1.80 18.05
CA GLU A 544 26.20 2.38 17.70
C GLU A 544 25.81 3.41 18.75
N ALA A 545 25.41 4.60 18.29
CA ALA A 545 24.89 5.66 19.15
C ALA A 545 23.58 6.20 18.56
N PRO A 546 22.54 6.43 19.38
CA PRO A 546 21.32 7.07 18.91
C PRO A 546 21.60 8.57 18.65
N GLY A 547 21.73 8.93 17.37
CA GLY A 547 21.85 10.31 16.91
C GLY A 547 23.25 10.70 16.41
N ASP A 548 23.29 11.37 15.25
CA ASP A 548 24.53 11.68 14.53
C ASP A 548 25.47 12.60 15.31
N LEU A 549 24.93 13.55 16.09
CA LEU A 549 25.73 14.46 16.91
C LEU A 549 26.44 13.72 18.05
N TRP A 550 25.79 12.71 18.64
CA TRP A 550 26.39 11.84 19.65
C TRP A 550 27.45 10.93 19.06
N HIS A 551 27.25 10.49 17.82
CA HIS A 551 28.25 9.72 17.08
C HIS A 551 29.46 10.58 16.74
N GLN A 552 29.26 11.83 16.29
CA GLN A 552 30.33 12.79 16.01
C GLN A 552 31.11 13.15 17.28
N ARG A 553 30.42 13.46 18.38
CA ARG A 553 31.07 13.74 19.67
C ARG A 553 31.79 12.52 20.22
N GLY A 554 31.18 11.34 20.13
CA GLY A 554 31.83 10.09 20.51
C GLY A 554 33.06 9.78 19.65
N ARG A 555 33.07 10.14 18.37
CA ARG A 555 34.27 10.06 17.52
C ARG A 555 35.35 11.05 17.97
N ALA A 556 34.98 12.29 18.27
CA ALA A 556 35.91 13.31 18.76
C ALA A 556 36.54 12.92 20.12
N ASP A 557 35.73 12.43 21.06
CA ASP A 557 36.18 11.98 22.39
C ASP A 557 37.05 10.71 22.32
N ARG A 558 37.04 9.97 21.20
CA ARG A 558 37.87 8.77 20.95
C ARG A 558 39.06 9.01 20.03
N GLY A 559 39.13 10.17 19.38
CA GLY A 559 40.26 10.55 18.51
C GLY A 559 41.49 10.97 19.33
N PRO A 560 42.70 10.95 18.75
CA PRO A 560 43.90 11.36 19.47
C PRO A 560 43.88 12.85 19.84
N PRO A 561 44.43 13.27 21.00
CA PRO A 561 44.46 14.66 21.44
C PRO A 561 45.39 15.58 20.62
N ALA A 562 46.05 15.07 19.58
CA ALA A 562 47.08 15.77 18.81
C ALA A 562 46.57 16.72 17.70
N LEU A 563 45.28 17.02 17.65
CA LEU A 563 44.70 18.07 16.77
C LEU A 563 43.90 19.10 17.58
N GLN A 564 44.19 19.28 18.86
CA GLN A 564 43.85 20.51 19.59
C GLN A 564 45.00 21.51 19.45
N GLY A 565 45.19 22.03 18.23
CA GLY A 565 46.29 22.94 17.95
C GLY A 565 46.31 23.37 16.50
N GLY A 566 45.32 24.16 16.10
CA GLY A 566 45.30 24.78 14.77
C GLY A 566 43.93 24.75 14.14
N ASP A 567 42.96 25.41 14.76
CA ASP A 567 42.00 26.26 14.04
C ASP A 567 41.23 27.04 15.10
N GLN A 568 41.73 28.25 15.37
CA GLN A 568 40.91 29.31 15.91
C GLN A 568 39.85 29.66 14.86
N CYS A 569 38.76 28.90 14.82
CA CYS A 569 37.55 29.37 14.14
C CYS A 569 36.88 30.37 15.08
N HIS A 570 37.15 31.65 14.84
CA HIS A 570 36.43 32.79 15.39
C HIS A 570 34.92 32.52 15.44
N THR A 571 34.37 32.42 16.65
CA THR A 571 32.95 32.65 16.89
C THR A 571 32.68 34.14 16.85
N ASP A 572 32.55 34.68 15.64
CA ASP A 572 31.83 35.92 15.38
C ASP A 572 31.07 35.72 14.07
N HIS A 573 29.76 35.47 14.16
CA HIS A 573 28.77 36.14 13.34
C HIS A 573 27.34 35.77 13.77
N ARG A 574 26.57 36.84 13.97
CA ARG A 574 25.13 36.92 14.12
C ARG A 574 24.37 35.96 13.20
N LEU A 575 23.42 35.26 13.78
CA LEU A 575 22.37 34.55 13.07
C LEU A 575 21.44 35.55 12.36
N HIS A 576 21.37 35.46 11.03
CA HIS A 576 20.18 35.79 10.26
C HIS A 576 19.81 34.55 9.44
N PRO A 577 18.55 34.07 9.50
CA PRO A 577 18.10 32.93 8.72
C PRO A 577 17.53 33.40 7.38
N GLY A 578 17.89 32.71 6.30
CA GLY A 578 17.35 32.96 4.98
C GLY A 578 17.68 31.80 4.04
N GLU A 579 16.61 31.17 3.54
CA GLU A 579 16.56 30.34 2.33
C GLU A 579 17.15 28.93 2.41
N VAL A 580 16.27 27.94 2.59
CA VAL A 580 16.47 26.59 2.08
C VAL A 580 15.31 26.27 1.14
N GLY A 581 15.57 26.41 -0.15
CA GLY A 581 14.69 25.97 -1.23
C GLY A 581 14.69 24.45 -1.35
N HIS A 582 13.51 23.92 -1.65
CA HIS A 582 13.27 22.53 -2.06
C HIS A 582 14.17 22.11 -3.23
N HIS A 583 14.86 20.98 -3.10
CA HIS A 583 15.30 20.20 -4.25
C HIS A 583 15.00 18.71 -4.06
N HIS A 584 14.08 18.24 -4.89
CA HIS A 584 13.73 16.85 -5.15
C HIS A 584 14.88 16.13 -5.89
N PRO A 585 15.15 14.84 -5.64
CA PRO A 585 16.23 14.13 -6.31
C PRO A 585 15.75 13.52 -7.64
N GLN A 586 16.25 14.01 -8.78
CA GLN A 586 16.09 13.37 -10.08
C GLN A 586 17.34 12.58 -10.49
N GLY A 587 17.13 11.27 -10.67
CA GLY A 587 17.70 10.40 -11.72
C GLY A 587 19.16 10.57 -12.14
N ARG A 588 20.04 9.68 -11.64
CA ARG A 588 21.31 9.35 -12.30
C ARG A 588 21.04 8.58 -13.60
N ARG A 589 21.30 9.19 -14.76
CA ARG A 589 21.54 8.49 -16.04
C ARG A 589 23.03 8.52 -16.36
N ALA A 590 23.60 7.33 -16.51
CA ALA A 590 24.97 7.10 -16.94
C ALA A 590 25.14 7.46 -18.43
N HIS A 591 26.14 8.28 -18.75
CA HIS A 591 26.60 8.48 -20.11
C HIS A 591 27.93 7.74 -20.32
N LEU A 592 27.86 6.71 -21.17
CA LEU A 592 28.97 5.99 -21.76
C LEU A 592 29.63 6.84 -22.85
N HIS A 593 30.95 6.98 -22.79
CA HIS A 593 31.77 7.43 -23.93
C HIS A 593 31.80 6.35 -25.02
N PRO A 594 31.81 6.76 -26.30
CA PRO A 594 32.86 6.24 -27.18
C PRO A 594 33.45 7.34 -28.08
N THR A 595 34.77 7.50 -28.05
CA THR A 595 35.52 8.25 -29.07
C THR A 595 36.16 7.27 -30.04
N GLY A 596 35.60 7.19 -31.26
CA GLY A 596 36.12 6.48 -32.41
C GLY A 596 36.23 7.46 -33.59
N ALA A 597 37.34 7.35 -34.31
CA ALA A 597 37.87 8.24 -35.34
C ALA A 597 36.97 8.46 -36.57
N ALA A 598 37.07 9.66 -37.18
CA ALA A 598 37.61 9.88 -38.54
C ALA A 598 37.05 11.17 -39.20
N GLY A 599 37.96 11.97 -39.80
CA GLY A 599 37.81 12.44 -41.18
C GLY A 599 37.18 13.82 -41.46
N HIS A 600 38.07 14.76 -41.82
CA HIS A 600 37.93 15.81 -42.86
C HIS A 600 36.82 16.88 -42.79
N THR A 601 37.22 18.15 -42.71
CA THR A 601 37.43 19.06 -43.87
C THR A 601 38.00 20.39 -43.37
N GLY A 602 38.86 21.03 -44.18
CA GLY A 602 39.56 22.27 -43.84
C GLY A 602 38.99 23.52 -44.55
N GLU A 603 39.82 24.57 -44.54
CA GLU A 603 39.67 25.94 -45.05
C GLU A 603 38.94 26.93 -44.12
N GLN A 604 39.34 28.21 -43.99
CA GLN A 604 40.53 29.02 -44.32
C GLN A 604 40.35 30.32 -43.48
N GLY A 605 41.43 31.01 -43.09
CA GLY A 605 41.32 32.38 -42.54
C GLY A 605 42.56 32.92 -41.81
N GLU A 606 43.51 33.43 -42.60
CA GLU A 606 44.44 34.57 -42.38
C GLU A 606 45.02 34.93 -40.98
N GLY A 607 46.35 34.98 -40.91
CA GLY A 607 47.14 35.57 -39.82
C GLY A 607 48.54 34.98 -39.71
#